data_AF-A0A975SWQ8-F1
#
_entry.id   AF-A0A975SWQ8-F1
#
_cell.length_a   1.000
_cell.length_b   1.000
_cell.length_c   1.000
_cell.angle_alpha   90.00
_cell.angle_beta   90.00
_cell.angle_gamma   90.00
#
_symmetry.space_group_name_H-M   'P 1'
#
loop_
_entity.id
_entity.type
_entity.pdbx_description
1 polymer ?
#
loop_
_entity_poly.entity_id
_entity_poly.type
_entity_poly.pdbx_seq_one_letter_code
_entity_poly.pdbx_strand_id
1 'polypeptide(L)'
;MPRAALGGAGSVPLTEVPLSVASDAVPATVRVGSVVDVWVTPDAAGAAEGRGAAPARAALVFDDVSVVSVPRTGSSLGPTATRQVIVGVEEDQQVRLPLSLAALAGGTVLLTARR
;
A
#
# COMPACT_ATOMS: atom_id res chain seq x y z
N MET A 1 -8.32 -12.78 -32.00
CA MET A 1 -8.84 -11.85 -30.99
C MET A 1 -7.66 -11.32 -30.15
N PRO A 2 -7.41 -10.00 -30.09
CA PRO A 2 -6.36 -9.42 -29.24
C PRO A 2 -6.71 -9.60 -27.75
N ARG A 3 -5.76 -10.06 -26.94
CA ARG A 3 -5.91 -10.22 -25.47
C ARG A 3 -6.20 -8.91 -24.73
N ALA A 4 -5.93 -7.76 -25.37
CA ALA A 4 -6.13 -6.41 -24.83
C ALA A 4 -7.61 -5.97 -24.74
N ALA A 5 -8.54 -6.74 -25.31
CA ALA A 5 -9.98 -6.46 -25.24
C ALA A 5 -10.68 -7.19 -24.07
N LEU A 6 -9.94 -7.99 -23.30
CA LEU A 6 -10.44 -8.61 -22.07
C LEU A 6 -10.14 -7.66 -20.91
N GLY A 7 -10.92 -6.57 -20.80
CA GLY A 7 -11.20 -6.03 -19.47
C GLY A 7 -11.79 -7.17 -18.66
N GLY A 8 -11.11 -7.57 -17.58
CA GLY A 8 -11.41 -8.79 -16.85
C GLY A 8 -12.91 -8.92 -16.58
N ALA A 9 -13.49 -10.03 -17.05
CA ALA A 9 -14.89 -10.36 -16.78
C ALA A 9 -15.10 -10.34 -15.26
N GLY A 10 -15.88 -9.36 -14.77
CA GLY A 10 -16.22 -9.23 -13.35
C GLY A 10 -15.34 -8.29 -12.52
N SER A 11 -14.63 -7.31 -13.11
CA SER A 11 -13.93 -6.31 -12.31
C SER A 11 -14.93 -5.46 -11.52
N VAL A 12 -14.99 -5.67 -10.21
CA VAL A 12 -15.59 -4.72 -9.26
C VAL A 12 -14.96 -3.35 -9.51
N PRO A 13 -15.71 -2.23 -9.47
CA PRO A 13 -15.12 -0.91 -9.58
C PRO A 13 -14.15 -0.68 -8.41
N LEU A 14 -12.87 -0.50 -8.73
CA LEU A 14 -11.81 -0.25 -7.74
C LEU A 14 -11.35 1.19 -7.82
N THR A 15 -11.12 1.81 -6.67
CA THR A 15 -10.36 3.07 -6.59
C THR A 15 -8.88 2.73 -6.51
N GLU A 16 -8.10 3.15 -7.51
CA GLU A 16 -6.66 2.93 -7.53
C GLU A 16 -5.95 3.91 -6.59
N VAL A 17 -5.15 3.37 -5.66
CA VAL A 17 -4.36 4.15 -4.71
C VAL A 17 -2.87 3.85 -4.94
N PRO A 18 -2.07 4.86 -5.32
CA PRO A 18 -0.62 4.71 -5.44
C PRO A 18 0.04 4.74 -4.05
N LEU A 19 0.86 3.72 -3.77
CA LEU A 19 1.63 3.58 -2.55
C LEU A 19 3.13 3.66 -2.85
N SER A 20 3.84 4.47 -2.09
CA SER A 20 5.30 4.51 -2.08
C SER A 20 5.80 3.68 -0.91
N VAL A 21 6.34 2.49 -1.20
CA VAL A 21 6.75 1.52 -0.17
C VAL A 21 8.25 1.33 -0.23
N ALA A 22 8.93 1.20 0.91
CA ALA A 22 10.34 0.83 0.93
C ALA A 22 10.51 -0.54 0.24
N SER A 23 11.55 -0.71 -0.58
CA SER A 23 11.69 -1.92 -1.41
C SER A 23 11.83 -3.20 -0.58
N ASP A 24 12.42 -3.12 0.60
CA ASP A 24 12.55 -4.20 1.58
C ASP A 24 11.24 -4.49 2.34
N ALA A 25 10.31 -3.53 2.36
CA ALA A 25 8.97 -3.65 2.94
C ALA A 25 7.92 -4.19 1.93
N VAL A 26 8.32 -4.52 0.70
CA VAL A 26 7.48 -5.22 -0.29
C VAL A 26 7.85 -6.70 -0.32
N PRO A 27 6.98 -7.62 0.10
CA PRO A 27 7.27 -9.04 0.01
C PRO A 27 7.58 -9.48 -1.43
N ALA A 28 8.63 -10.29 -1.61
CA ALA A 28 9.06 -10.76 -2.93
C ALA A 28 7.99 -11.54 -3.70
N THR A 29 7.00 -12.08 -2.98
CA THR A 29 5.84 -12.79 -3.54
C THR A 29 4.74 -11.87 -4.02
N VAL A 30 4.82 -10.54 -3.83
CA VAL A 30 3.80 -9.60 -4.30
C VAL A 30 3.94 -9.35 -5.80
N ARG A 31 2.85 -9.63 -6.52
CA ARG A 31 2.64 -9.47 -7.97
C ARG A 31 1.25 -8.91 -8.24
N VAL A 32 0.99 -8.47 -9.48
CA VAL A 32 -0.37 -8.10 -9.91
C VAL A 32 -1.35 -9.24 -9.60
N GLY A 33 -2.51 -8.90 -9.03
CA GLY A 33 -3.53 -9.83 -8.55
C GLY A 33 -3.27 -10.43 -7.16
N SER A 34 -2.17 -10.07 -6.49
CA SER A 34 -1.99 -10.41 -5.07
C SER A 34 -2.97 -9.64 -4.21
N VAL A 35 -3.30 -10.20 -3.05
CA VAL A 35 -4.06 -9.50 -2.02
C VAL A 35 -3.14 -9.20 -0.84
N VAL A 36 -3.18 -7.96 -0.37
CA VAL A 36 -2.28 -7.46 0.67
C VAL A 36 -3.02 -6.63 1.69
N ASP A 37 -2.49 -6.59 2.90
CA ASP A 37 -2.86 -5.59 3.90
C ASP A 37 -1.81 -4.48 3.89
N VAL A 38 -2.26 -3.24 4.07
CA VAL A 38 -1.43 -2.04 4.06
C VAL A 38 -1.38 -1.47 5.47
N TRP A 39 -0.17 -1.46 6.03
CA TRP A 39 0.10 -0.95 7.35
C TRP A 39 0.90 0.34 7.25
N VAL A 40 0.67 1.25 8.20
CA VAL A 40 1.47 2.48 8.34
C VAL A 40 2.02 2.57 9.74
N THR A 41 3.33 2.79 9.85
CA THR A 41 3.97 3.20 11.09
C THR A 41 4.15 4.72 11.06
N PRO A 42 3.51 5.48 11.98
CA PRO A 42 3.67 6.93 12.02
C PRO A 42 5.13 7.34 12.19
N ASP A 43 5.56 8.38 11.46
CA ASP A 43 6.91 8.90 11.61
C ASP A 43 7.08 9.57 12.98
N ALA A 44 8.26 9.41 13.59
CA ALA A 44 8.54 9.91 14.94
C ALA A 44 8.35 11.43 15.09
N ALA A 45 8.45 12.19 13.99
CA ALA A 45 8.22 13.64 13.97
C ALA A 45 6.74 14.02 14.20
N GLY A 46 5.79 13.14 13.90
CA GLY A 46 4.37 13.33 14.19
C GLY A 46 3.93 12.79 15.56
N ALA A 47 4.79 12.00 16.22
CA ALA A 47 4.47 11.35 17.51
C ALA A 47 4.87 12.16 18.75
N ALA A 48 5.43 13.36 18.56
CA ALA A 48 6.07 14.13 19.62
C ALA A 48 5.18 15.27 20.15
N GLU A 49 4.31 14.99 21.13
CA GLU A 49 3.97 15.95 22.21
C GLU A 49 3.73 15.31 23.60
N GLY A 50 4.07 14.03 23.81
CA GLY A 50 3.90 13.38 25.11
C GLY A 50 5.21 12.81 25.66
N ARG A 51 5.77 13.41 26.73
CA ARG A 51 6.85 12.80 27.53
C ARG A 51 6.37 11.45 28.08
N GLY A 52 6.76 10.36 27.42
CA GLY A 52 6.30 8.99 27.72
C GLY A 52 5.64 8.23 26.56
N ALA A 53 5.71 8.74 25.33
CA ALA A 53 5.10 8.10 24.16
C ALA A 53 5.61 6.65 23.97
N ALA A 54 4.69 5.68 24.13
CA ALA A 54 4.89 4.30 23.72
C ALA A 54 5.35 4.25 22.24
N PRO A 55 6.10 3.21 21.83
CA PRO A 55 6.53 3.08 20.43
C PRO A 55 5.33 3.21 19.51
N ALA A 56 5.47 4.02 18.45
CA ALA A 56 4.42 4.24 17.46
C ALA A 56 4.00 2.88 16.88
N ARG A 57 2.78 2.45 17.20
CA ARG A 57 2.26 1.17 16.72
C ARG A 57 1.85 1.32 15.26
N ALA A 58 2.19 0.33 14.44
CA ALA A 58 1.68 0.25 13.10
C ALA A 58 0.14 0.16 13.12
N ALA A 59 -0.51 0.93 12.27
CA ALA A 59 -1.95 0.92 12.09
C ALA A 59 -2.31 0.31 10.73
N LEU A 60 -3.33 -0.55 10.71
CA LEU A 60 -3.89 -1.09 9.48
C LEU A 60 -4.71 0.00 8.79
N VAL A 61 -4.32 0.34 7.57
CA VAL A 61 -4.91 1.42 6.79
C VAL A 61 -5.86 0.87 5.73
N PHE A 62 -5.41 -0.13 4.98
CA PHE A 62 -6.25 -0.89 4.06
C PHE A 62 -6.13 -2.38 4.35
N ASP A 63 -7.25 -3.08 4.33
CA ASP A 63 -7.34 -4.51 4.57
C ASP A 63 -7.76 -5.20 3.28
N ASP A 64 -7.17 -6.36 2.96
CA ASP A 64 -7.62 -7.20 1.84
C ASP A 64 -7.64 -6.50 0.45
N VAL A 65 -6.71 -5.57 0.20
CA VAL A 65 -6.69 -4.83 -1.07
C VAL A 65 -5.95 -5.57 -2.17
N SER A 66 -6.50 -5.49 -3.38
CA SER A 66 -5.91 -6.13 -4.55
C SER A 66 -4.76 -5.29 -5.13
N VAL A 67 -3.69 -5.95 -5.54
CA VAL A 67 -2.55 -5.29 -6.18
C VAL A 67 -2.81 -5.18 -7.67
N VAL A 68 -3.04 -3.96 -8.14
CA VAL A 68 -3.36 -3.66 -9.55
C VAL A 68 -2.09 -3.52 -10.39
N SER A 69 -1.05 -2.90 -9.83
CA SER A 69 0.22 -2.72 -10.52
C SER A 69 1.39 -2.78 -9.55
N VAL A 70 2.45 -3.45 -9.97
CA VAL A 70 3.73 -3.40 -9.27
C VAL A 70 4.84 -3.24 -10.30
N PRO A 71 5.23 -1.98 -10.63
CA PRO A 71 6.42 -1.72 -11.39
C PRO A 71 7.59 -2.60 -10.92
N ARG A 72 8.26 -3.23 -11.89
CA ARG A 72 9.55 -3.87 -11.62
C ARG A 72 10.50 -2.75 -11.19
N THR A 73 11.27 -3.01 -10.15
CA THR A 73 12.23 -2.07 -9.56
C THR A 73 12.86 -1.19 -10.64
N GLY A 74 12.62 0.13 -10.57
CA GLY A 74 13.43 1.09 -11.31
C GLY A 74 14.88 0.95 -10.83
N SER A 75 15.84 1.35 -11.66
CA SER A 75 17.30 1.18 -11.48
C SER A 75 17.93 1.69 -10.16
N SER A 76 17.14 2.15 -9.20
CA SER A 76 17.59 2.53 -7.86
C SER A 76 17.71 1.28 -6.98
N LEU A 77 18.94 0.78 -6.81
CA LEU A 77 19.28 -0.30 -5.88
C LEU A 77 19.85 0.24 -4.55
N GLY A 78 19.47 1.46 -4.16
CA GLY A 78 19.94 2.08 -2.92
C GLY A 78 19.17 1.57 -1.70
N PRO A 79 19.75 1.65 -0.48
CA PRO A 79 19.07 1.33 0.78
C PRO A 79 17.85 2.23 1.08
N THR A 80 17.63 3.27 0.28
CA THR A 80 16.45 4.18 0.33
C THR A 80 15.55 3.98 -0.90
N ALA A 81 15.72 2.88 -1.64
CA ALA A 81 14.92 2.63 -2.83
C ALA A 81 13.46 2.39 -2.45
N THR A 82 12.57 3.23 -2.97
CA THR A 82 11.13 3.02 -2.88
C THR A 82 10.61 2.33 -4.13
N ARG A 83 9.63 1.46 -3.94
CA ARG A 83 8.86 0.80 -4.99
C ARG A 83 7.46 1.39 -4.99
N GLN A 84 7.03 1.85 -6.17
CA GLN A 84 5.65 2.23 -6.37
C GLN A 84 4.79 0.96 -6.49
N VAL A 85 3.70 0.88 -5.74
CA VAL A 85 2.71 -0.20 -5.79
C VAL A 85 1.34 0.46 -5.96
N ILE A 86 0.52 0.00 -6.89
CA ILE A 86 -0.86 0.48 -7.05
C ILE A 86 -1.78 -0.59 -6.50
N VAL A 87 -2.59 -0.23 -5.51
CA VAL A 87 -3.63 -1.11 -4.95
C VAL A 87 -5.01 -0.63 -5.36
N GLY A 88 -5.92 -1.57 -5.55
CA GLY A 88 -7.34 -1.30 -5.79
C GLY A 88 -8.10 -1.40 -4.48
N VAL A 89 -8.81 -0.33 -4.14
CA VAL A 89 -9.63 -0.21 -2.94
C VAL A 89 -11.10 -0.35 -3.32
N GLU A 90 -11.76 -1.33 -2.71
CA GLU A 90 -13.19 -1.59 -2.88
C GLU A 90 -14.06 -0.51 -2.23
N GLU A 91 -15.32 -0.41 -2.67
CA GLU A 91 -16.24 0.68 -2.33
C GLU A 91 -16.51 0.81 -0.82
N ASP A 92 -16.54 -0.30 -0.10
CA ASP A 92 -16.71 -0.36 1.36
C ASP A 92 -15.56 0.33 2.13
N GLN A 93 -14.35 0.27 1.57
CA GLN A 93 -13.16 0.89 2.17
C GLN A 93 -12.92 2.33 1.70
N GLN A 94 -13.56 2.77 0.61
CA GLN A 94 -13.42 4.13 0.07
C GLN A 94 -13.88 5.20 1.06
N VAL A 95 -14.81 4.90 1.96
CA VAL A 95 -15.24 5.85 3.00
C VAL A 95 -14.08 6.24 3.94
N ARG A 96 -13.09 5.36 4.11
CA ARG A 96 -11.90 5.57 4.95
C ARG A 96 -10.72 6.16 4.19
N LEU A 97 -10.87 6.39 2.88
CA LEU A 97 -9.78 6.81 2.00
C LEU A 97 -9.14 8.14 2.44
N PRO A 98 -9.88 9.19 2.84
CA PRO A 98 -9.26 10.44 3.29
C PRO A 98 -8.34 10.27 4.51
N LEU A 99 -8.80 9.54 5.53
CA LEU A 99 -7.99 9.23 6.73
C LEU A 99 -6.78 8.38 6.34
N SER A 100 -7.01 7.37 5.51
CA SER A 100 -5.99 6.44 5.05
C SER A 100 -4.86 7.14 4.29
N LEU A 101 -5.21 8.06 3.39
CA LEU A 101 -4.23 8.88 2.67
C LEU A 101 -3.47 9.83 3.61
N ALA A 102 -4.14 10.40 4.62
CA ALA A 102 -3.47 11.23 5.62
C ALA A 102 -2.46 10.41 6.45
N ALA A 103 -2.80 9.17 6.82
CA ALA A 103 -1.88 8.26 7.50
C ALA A 103 -0.68 7.91 6.60
N LEU A 104 -0.93 7.53 5.34
CA LEU A 104 0.12 7.21 4.36
C LEU A 104 1.09 8.37 4.11
N ALA A 105 0.61 9.61 4.14
CA ALA A 105 1.45 10.79 3.95
C ALA A 105 2.37 11.10 5.14
N GLY A 106 2.02 10.63 6.35
CA GLY A 106 2.71 10.94 7.61
C GLY A 106 3.44 9.75 8.23
N GLY A 107 3.70 8.68 7.47
CA GLY A 107 4.31 7.48 8.01
C GLY A 107 4.95 6.57 6.97
N THR A 108 5.64 5.57 7.49
CA THR A 108 6.29 4.53 6.69
C THR A 108 5.30 3.39 6.38
N VAL A 109 5.18 3.05 5.10
CA VAL A 109 4.26 2.02 4.60
C VAL A 109 4.91 0.64 4.63
N LEU A 110 4.15 -0.37 5.07
CA LEU A 110 4.51 -1.79 5.05
C LEU A 110 3.39 -2.60 4.38
N LEU A 111 3.77 -3.56 3.54
CA LEU A 111 2.83 -4.50 2.92
C LEU A 111 2.98 -5.90 3.50
N THR A 112 1.87 -6.53 3.88
CA THR A 112 1.83 -7.94 4.23
C THR A 112 1.01 -8.71 3.21
N ALA A 113 1.59 -9.73 2.61
CA ALA A 113 0.87 -10.58 1.65
C ALA A 113 -0.05 -11.56 2.38
N ARG A 114 -1.29 -11.70 1.91
CA ARG A 114 -2.17 -12.79 2.33
C ARG A 114 -1.89 -14.06 1.52
N ARG A 115 -2.03 -15.21 2.16
CA ARG A 115 -1.78 -16.54 1.58
C ARG A 115 -3.01 -17.11 0.90
#